data_AF-A0A8T8HWR3-F1
#
_entry.id   AF-A0A8T8HWR3-F1
#
_cell.length_a   1.000
_cell.length_b   1.000
_cell.length_c   1.000
_cell.angle_alpha   90.00
_cell.angle_beta   90.00
_cell.angle_gamma   90.00
#
_symmetry.space_group_name_H-M   'P 1'
#
loop_
_entity.id
_entity.type
_entity.pdbx_description
1 polymer ?
#
loop_
_entity_poly.entity_id
_entity_poly.type
_entity_poly.pdbx_seq_one_letter_code
_entity_poly.pdbx_strand_id
1 'polypeptide(L)'
;MAPAEVWEVIDFRVGVPWPVSRAFLGDLFTPAVREGAARWGRPVLRRPPDQTSATRGLPGGCRASVALGSKSVVACFLTPQQDEADREEGC
;
A
#
# COMPACT_ATOMS: atom_id res chain seq x y z
N MET A 1 23.28 3.07 10.73
CA MET A 1 21.95 2.86 11.32
C MET A 1 21.05 2.45 10.16
N ALA A 2 20.68 1.16 10.05
CA ALA A 2 19.84 0.73 8.94
C ALA A 2 18.45 1.38 9.09
N PRO A 3 17.86 1.95 8.02
CA PRO A 3 16.52 2.50 8.10
C PRO A 3 15.56 1.36 8.46
N ALA A 4 14.80 1.53 9.54
CA ALA A 4 13.77 0.59 9.92
C ALA A 4 12.69 0.62 8.84
N GLU A 5 12.71 -0.36 7.94
CA GLU A 5 11.60 -0.62 7.05
C GLU A 5 10.40 -1.04 7.90
N VAL A 6 9.47 -0.12 8.15
CA VAL A 6 8.19 -0.49 8.76
C VAL A 6 7.30 -1.04 7.64
N TRP A 7 7.50 -2.32 7.34
CA TRP A 7 6.57 -3.13 6.58
C TRP A 7 5.45 -3.59 7.53
N GLU A 8 4.40 -2.78 7.73
CA GLU A 8 3.14 -3.34 8.23
C GLU A 8 2.47 -4.08 7.06
N VAL A 9 3.01 -5.26 6.73
CA VAL A 9 2.27 -6.23 5.94
C VAL A 9 1.21 -6.79 6.87
N ILE A 10 -0.03 -6.35 6.72
CA ILE A 10 -1.17 -7.04 7.31
C ILE A 10 -1.33 -8.35 6.53
N ASP A 11 -0.59 -9.37 6.94
CA ASP A 11 -0.68 -10.72 6.40
C ASP A 11 -1.83 -11.46 7.12
N PHE A 12 -2.90 -11.71 6.39
CA PHE A 12 -4.09 -12.38 6.92
C PHE A 12 -3.91 -13.91 7.11
N ARG A 13 -2.70 -14.48 7.00
CA ARG A 13 -2.48 -15.94 7.04
C ARG A 13 -2.53 -16.57 8.42
N VAL A 14 -2.64 -15.81 9.51
CA VAL A 14 -2.59 -16.40 10.86
C VAL A 14 -3.87 -16.10 11.64
N GLY A 15 -4.82 -17.05 11.60
CA GLY A 15 -5.84 -17.20 12.64
C GLY A 15 -7.28 -16.82 12.30
N VAL A 16 -7.59 -16.37 11.08
CA VAL A 16 -8.97 -16.05 10.70
C VAL A 16 -9.59 -17.23 9.93
N PRO A 17 -10.63 -17.92 10.45
CA PRO A 17 -11.23 -19.10 9.81
C PRO A 17 -12.11 -18.76 8.58
N TRP A 18 -11.91 -17.60 7.97
CA TRP A 18 -12.79 -17.07 6.93
C TRP A 18 -12.11 -17.13 5.56
N PRO A 19 -12.83 -17.48 4.47
CA PRO A 19 -12.23 -17.47 3.15
C PRO A 19 -11.85 -16.04 2.76
N VAL A 20 -10.55 -15.76 2.76
CA VAL A 20 -10.01 -14.50 2.22
C VAL A 20 -10.27 -14.51 0.71
N SER A 21 -11.27 -13.76 0.29
CA SER A 21 -11.62 -13.55 -1.12
C SER A 21 -11.11 -12.20 -1.60
N ARG A 22 -10.95 -12.05 -2.93
CA ARG A 22 -10.59 -10.76 -3.52
C ARG A 22 -11.64 -9.68 -3.24
N ALA A 23 -12.91 -10.06 -3.10
CA ALA A 23 -13.99 -9.14 -2.71
C ALA A 23 -13.75 -8.59 -1.29
N PHE A 24 -13.50 -9.49 -0.33
CA PHE A 24 -13.18 -9.11 1.05
C PHE A 24 -11.95 -8.17 1.13
N LEU A 25 -10.89 -8.48 0.38
CA LEU A 25 -9.71 -7.61 0.30
C LEU A 25 -10.02 -6.25 -0.36
N GLY A 26 -10.93 -6.22 -1.34
CA GLY A 26 -11.43 -5.00 -1.97
C GLY A 26 -12.20 -4.11 -0.99
N ASP A 27 -12.95 -4.71 -0.07
CA ASP A 27 -13.68 -4.01 0.99
C ASP A 27 -12.74 -3.39 2.04
N LEU A 28 -11.52 -3.91 2.18
CA LEU A 28 -10.45 -3.29 2.99
C LEU A 28 -9.69 -2.21 2.22
N PHE A 29 -9.40 -2.45 0.95
CA PHE A 29 -8.64 -1.53 0.10
C PHE A 29 -9.39 -0.21 -0.16
N THR A 30 -10.67 -0.29 -0.53
CA THR A 30 -11.48 0.88 -0.91
C THR A 30 -11.53 1.98 0.17
N PRO A 31 -11.85 1.68 1.44
CA PRO A 31 -11.86 2.69 2.49
C PRO A 31 -10.47 3.28 2.76
N ALA A 32 -9.41 2.47 2.74
CA ALA A 32 -8.04 2.98 2.88
C ALA A 32 -7.66 3.96 1.75
N VAL A 33 -8.11 3.69 0.52
CA VAL A 33 -7.93 4.60 -0.61
C VAL A 33 -8.71 5.91 -0.42
N ARG A 34 -9.98 5.82 0.02
CA ARG A 34 -10.84 6.99 0.24
C ARG A 34 -10.34 7.86 1.39
N GLU A 35 -10.00 7.27 2.53
CA GLU A 35 -9.53 7.99 3.70
C GLU A 35 -8.22 8.70 3.41
N GLY A 36 -7.25 8.00 2.80
CA GLY A 36 -6.00 8.65 2.41
C GLY A 36 -6.20 9.73 1.34
N ALA A 37 -7.22 9.62 0.48
CA ALA A 37 -7.55 10.68 -0.47
C ALA A 37 -8.14 11.92 0.21
N ALA A 38 -8.98 11.72 1.23
CA ALA A 38 -9.53 12.82 2.03
C ALA A 38 -8.46 13.54 2.85
N ARG A 39 -7.47 12.82 3.38
CA ARG A 39 -6.40 13.39 4.23
C ARG A 39 -5.26 14.02 3.46
N TRP A 40 -4.81 13.37 2.37
CA TRP A 40 -3.54 13.69 1.72
C TRP A 40 -3.69 13.98 0.21
N GLY A 41 -4.93 14.08 -0.27
CA GLY A 41 -5.23 14.43 -1.65
C GLY A 41 -5.23 13.24 -2.61
N ARG A 42 -5.39 13.57 -3.89
CA ARG A 42 -5.71 12.58 -4.93
C ARG A 42 -4.57 11.57 -5.13
N PRO A 43 -4.85 10.25 -5.04
CA PRO A 43 -3.84 9.23 -5.32
C PRO A 43 -3.60 9.08 -6.83
N VAL A 44 -2.40 8.63 -7.17
CA VAL A 44 -2.09 8.03 -8.48
C VAL A 44 -2.47 6.56 -8.41
N LEU A 45 -3.37 6.13 -9.30
CA LEU A 45 -3.80 4.73 -9.39
C LEU A 45 -3.01 3.99 -10.47
N ARG A 46 -2.53 2.79 -10.15
CA ARG A 46 -1.98 1.83 -11.12
C ARG A 46 -2.74 0.52 -11.04
N ARG A 47 -2.99 -0.10 -12.20
CA ARG A 47 -3.77 -1.34 -12.32
C ARG A 47 -3.10 -2.33 -13.28
N PRO A 48 -1.94 -2.89 -12.92
CA PRO A 48 -1.42 -4.07 -13.62
C PRO A 48 -2.42 -5.26 -13.50
N PRO A 49 -2.27 -6.32 -14.31
CA PRO A 49 -3.25 -7.40 -14.39
C PRO A 49 -3.59 -8.10 -13.05
N ASP A 50 -2.62 -8.16 -12.14
CA ASP A 50 -2.64 -8.95 -10.90
C ASP A 50 -2.67 -8.10 -9.62
N GLN A 51 -2.58 -6.77 -9.76
CA GLN A 51 -2.52 -5.84 -8.63
C GLN A 51 -3.23 -4.53 -8.95
N THR A 52 -3.77 -3.87 -7.93
CA THR A 52 -4.21 -2.48 -8.02
C THR A 52 -3.57 -1.70 -6.89
N SER A 53 -2.85 -0.63 -7.21
CA SER A 53 -2.19 0.21 -6.22
C SER A 53 -2.62 1.66 -6.30
N ALA A 54 -2.61 2.32 -5.15
CA ALA A 54 -2.92 3.73 -4.98
C ALA A 54 -1.76 4.38 -4.22
N THR A 55 -1.06 5.30 -4.88
CA THR A 55 0.15 5.93 -4.36
C THR A 55 -0.06 7.43 -4.17
N ARG A 56 0.51 8.01 -3.11
CA ARG A 56 0.43 9.43 -2.77
C ARG A 56 1.80 9.94 -2.34
N GLY A 57 2.15 11.12 -2.84
CA GLY A 57 3.22 11.92 -2.25
C GLY A 57 2.69 12.61 -0.99
N LEU A 58 3.52 12.68 0.03
CA LEU A 58 3.25 13.34 1.30
C LEU A 58 4.20 14.53 1.48
N PRO A 59 3.89 15.48 2.39
CA PRO A 59 4.82 16.55 2.74
C PRO A 59 6.19 16.01 3.16
N GLY A 60 7.25 16.75 2.84
CA GLY A 60 8.62 16.35 3.17
C GLY A 60 9.23 15.31 2.23
N GLY A 61 8.56 14.95 1.12
CA GLY A 61 9.08 14.01 0.13
C GLY A 61 8.79 12.53 0.44
N CYS A 62 8.02 12.24 1.49
CA CYS A 62 7.61 10.89 1.82
C CYS A 62 6.57 10.37 0.81
N ARG A 63 6.39 9.05 0.74
CA ARG A 63 5.36 8.41 -0.07
C ARG A 63 4.54 7.44 0.77
N ALA A 64 3.23 7.40 0.53
CA ALA A 64 2.38 6.32 1.02
C ALA A 64 1.73 5.59 -0.15
N SER A 65 1.70 4.26 -0.08
CA SER A 65 1.02 3.42 -1.06
C SER A 65 0.14 2.38 -0.37
N VAL A 66 -0.95 2.01 -1.05
CA VAL A 66 -1.75 0.83 -0.69
C VAL A 66 -1.91 0.00 -1.95
N ALA A 67 -1.64 -1.30 -1.88
CA ALA A 67 -1.74 -2.22 -2.99
C ALA A 67 -2.67 -3.39 -2.64
N LEU A 68 -3.66 -3.62 -3.49
CA LEU A 68 -4.53 -4.80 -3.50
C LEU A 68 -3.96 -5.83 -4.47
N GLY A 69 -3.44 -6.92 -3.94
CA GLY A 69 -3.03 -8.10 -4.70
C GLY A 69 -4.13 -9.16 -4.77
N SER A 70 -3.79 -10.32 -5.31
CA SER A 70 -4.74 -11.44 -5.42
C SER A 70 -5.13 -12.05 -4.07
N LYS A 71 -4.26 -11.93 -3.05
CA LYS A 71 -4.41 -12.59 -1.74
C LYS A 71 -4.02 -11.69 -0.55
N SER A 72 -3.74 -10.41 -0.80
CA SER A 72 -3.25 -9.48 0.21
C SER A 72 -3.69 -8.05 -0.08
N VAL A 73 -3.72 -7.25 0.98
CA VAL A 73 -3.65 -5.79 0.90
C VAL A 73 -2.39 -5.37 1.64
N VAL A 74 -1.53 -4.62 0.99
CA VAL A 74 -0.27 -4.12 1.58
C VAL A 74 -0.35 -2.61 1.64
N ALA A 75 0.01 -2.04 2.78
CA ALA A 75 0.19 -0.60 2.92
C ALA A 75 1.65 -0.31 3.23
N CYS A 76 2.26 0.61 2.49
CA CYS A 76 3.64 1.02 2.70
C CYS A 76 3.72 2.52 2.95
N PHE A 77 4.65 2.90 3.81
CA PHE A 77 5.10 4.27 3.98
C PHE A 77 6.60 4.30 3.73
N LEU A 78 7.03 5.15 2.80
CA LEU A 78 8.43 5.34 2.46
C LEU A 78 8.86 6.75 2.89
N THR A 79 9.95 6.80 3.63
CA THR A 79 10.71 8.05 3.83
C THR A 79 11.31 8.53 2.49
N PRO A 80 11.72 9.80 2.36
CA PRO A 80 12.30 10.30 1.11
C PRO A 80 13.51 9.47 0.65
N GLN A 81 14.34 9.04 1.60
CA GLN A 81 15.51 8.19 1.34
C GLN A 81 15.11 6.81 0.80
N GLN A 82 14.03 6.23 1.32
CA GLN A 82 13.50 4.96 0.84
C GLN A 82 12.79 5.11 -0.51
N ASP A 83 12.10 6.24 -0.74
CA ASP A 83 11.42 6.51 -2.01
C ASP A 83 12.40 6.76 -3.17
N GLU A 84 13.59 7.26 -2.85
CA GLU A 84 14.70 7.40 -3.79
C GLU A 84 15.28 6.02 -4.12
N ALA A 85 15.61 5.22 -3.10
CA ALA A 85 16.10 3.86 -3.27
C ALA A 85 15.12 2.96 -4.05
N ASP A 86 13.83 3.00 -3.73
CA ASP A 86 12.77 2.22 -4.40
C ASP A 86 12.64 2.57 -5.89
N ARG A 87 12.88 3.83 -6.27
CA ARG A 87 12.92 4.25 -7.69
C ARG A 87 14.14 3.72 -8.42
N GLU A 88 15.28 3.61 -7.76
CA GLU A 88 16.51 3.06 -8.34
C GLU A 88 16.42 1.55 -8.51
N GLU A 89 15.74 0.87 -7.58
CA GLU A 89 15.53 -0.58 -7.62
C GLU A 89 14.35 -1.03 -8.50
N GLY A 90 13.46 -0.10 -8.89
CA GLY A 90 12.47 -0.31 -9.94
C GLY A 90 11.39 -1.33 -9.59
N CYS A 91 10.67 -1.11 -8.49
CA CYS A 91 9.44 -1.83 -8.13
C CYS A 91 8.16 -1.03 -8.45
#